data_AF-A0A3E3ICU2-F1
#
_entry.id   AF-A0A3E3ICU2-F1
#
_cell.length_a   1.000
_cell.length_b   1.000
_cell.length_c   1.000
_cell.angle_alpha   90.00
_cell.angle_beta   90.00
_cell.angle_gamma   90.00
#
_symmetry.space_group_name_H-M   'P 1'
#
loop_
_entity.id
_entity.type
_entity.pdbx_description
1 polymer ?
#
loop_
_entity_poly.entity_id
_entity_poly.type
_entity_poly.pdbx_seq_one_letter_code
_entity_poly.pdbx_strand_id
1 'polypeptide(L)'
;MPIFIKYWKETSEMYPQENGKKVKLYTGSYNAPVVTGDGSVYLGNGQGICLWEFDESTGEVRLEESWPEALNASWLTISPDGKMLYAVNELDDYEGTMGGALSAYRIDMQGHLAADSILPVMGAAPCHVSCDGSGRHVFTANYNGGSMSCFQLSPDGGLAEMDGQLVHSFGEKENADGRERLRHPVRQEKPHVHSAAVKDGFVWVADLGTDEISCYELDEEGKPGKCAASVFLEAGSGPRSFAFSQAGNMVYVTCELKNRIAVYRWEKEERRLSFVQMVSSLPEEDAGVESSIGGIVLSDDGRYIYVGNRGADTIGVFAVDNDGLLSPVQWISSEGKNPRGFTLAPSGGWLLAANQDSDNLVVFEREPDTGLLRKKKVYEAGAVVCLLFA
;
A
#
# COMPACT_ATOMS: atom_id res chain seq x y z
N MET A 1 7.35 -48.46 2.66
CA MET A 1 7.36 -47.00 2.93
C MET A 1 8.61 -46.66 3.71
N PRO A 2 9.64 -46.06 3.08
CA PRO A 2 10.69 -45.39 3.82
C PRO A 2 10.45 -43.87 3.80
N ILE A 3 10.52 -43.29 4.99
CA ILE A 3 10.52 -41.85 5.27
C ILE A 3 11.85 -41.29 4.74
N PHE A 4 11.79 -40.37 3.79
CA PHE A 4 12.96 -39.61 3.36
C PHE A 4 13.03 -38.30 4.13
N ILE A 5 13.96 -38.24 5.08
CA ILE A 5 14.44 -37.01 5.71
C ILE A 5 15.45 -36.39 4.73
N LYS A 6 15.17 -35.19 4.20
CA LYS A 6 16.16 -34.39 3.48
C LYS A 6 16.75 -33.35 4.43
N TYR A 7 18.00 -33.56 4.78
CA TYR A 7 18.91 -32.56 5.34
C TYR A 7 19.20 -31.50 4.26
N TRP A 8 19.13 -30.22 4.60
CA TRP A 8 19.82 -29.17 3.86
C TRP A 8 20.96 -28.62 4.71
N LYS A 9 22.09 -28.48 4.03
CA LYS A 9 23.45 -28.30 4.54
C LYS A 9 23.76 -26.80 4.48
N GLU A 10 24.29 -26.28 5.59
CA GLU A 10 24.89 -24.94 5.66
C GLU A 10 26.15 -24.81 4.78
N THR A 11 26.49 -23.53 4.60
CA THR A 11 27.77 -22.90 4.25
C THR A 11 28.10 -22.67 2.77
N SER A 12 28.02 -21.39 2.39
CA SER A 12 29.07 -20.72 1.62
C SER A 12 29.31 -19.32 2.19
N GLU A 13 30.43 -19.20 2.92
CA GLU A 13 31.35 -18.06 3.01
C GLU A 13 30.86 -16.76 3.68
N MET A 14 31.10 -16.69 5.00
CA MET A 14 31.27 -15.43 5.72
C MET A 14 32.51 -14.69 5.20
N TYR A 15 32.29 -13.67 4.37
CA TYR A 15 33.22 -12.56 4.28
C TYR A 15 33.10 -11.74 5.57
N PRO A 16 34.20 -11.34 6.23
CA PRO A 16 34.12 -10.45 7.38
C PRO A 16 33.72 -9.06 6.86
N GLN A 17 32.43 -8.73 6.91
CA GLN A 17 31.98 -7.36 6.72
C GLN A 17 32.02 -6.64 8.07
N GLU A 18 33.11 -5.93 8.33
CA GLU A 18 32.95 -4.63 8.99
C GLU A 18 32.15 -3.74 8.03
N ASN A 19 30.96 -3.28 8.42
CA ASN A 19 30.33 -1.99 8.05
C ASN A 19 28.80 -2.02 8.24
N GLY A 20 28.21 -0.86 8.56
CA GLY A 20 26.80 -0.69 8.91
C GLY A 20 25.81 -1.31 7.92
N LYS A 21 24.66 -1.77 8.44
CA LYS A 21 23.55 -2.36 7.69
C LYS A 21 22.92 -1.30 6.77
N LYS A 22 23.52 -1.10 5.60
CA LYS A 22 22.98 -0.24 4.55
C LYS A 22 22.03 -1.05 3.68
N VAL A 23 20.80 -0.56 3.53
CA VAL A 23 19.74 -1.20 2.75
C VAL A 23 19.22 -0.26 1.68
N LYS A 24 18.60 -0.80 0.63
CA LYS A 24 18.07 -0.03 -0.49
C LYS A 24 16.61 0.33 -0.22
N LEU A 25 16.26 1.57 -0.52
CA LEU A 25 14.92 2.11 -0.39
C LEU A 25 14.53 2.72 -1.73
N TYR A 26 13.45 2.25 -2.32
CA TYR A 26 12.79 2.92 -3.43
C TYR A 26 11.70 3.84 -2.90
N THR A 27 11.56 5.01 -3.53
CA THR A 27 10.42 5.89 -3.29
C THR A 27 9.71 6.22 -4.59
N GLY A 28 8.39 6.30 -4.53
CA GLY A 28 7.52 6.71 -5.63
C GLY A 28 6.88 8.07 -5.35
N SER A 29 6.74 8.90 -6.37
CA SER A 29 6.28 10.30 -6.24
C SER A 29 5.34 10.75 -7.36
N TYR A 30 4.59 11.82 -7.10
CA TYR A 30 3.88 12.55 -8.14
C TYR A 30 4.82 13.55 -8.84
N ASN A 31 4.89 13.49 -10.16
CA ASN A 31 5.75 14.35 -10.99
C ASN A 31 5.09 14.77 -12.31
N ALA A 32 3.80 14.50 -12.46
CA ALA A 32 2.95 14.94 -13.55
C ALA A 32 1.59 15.41 -13.00
N PRO A 33 0.78 16.17 -13.77
CA PRO A 33 -0.52 16.65 -13.29
C PRO A 33 -1.45 15.51 -12.86
N VAL A 34 -2.10 15.67 -11.70
CA VAL A 34 -3.09 14.73 -11.15
C VAL A 34 -4.42 15.46 -10.97
N VAL A 35 -5.51 14.93 -11.54
CA VAL A 35 -6.86 15.44 -11.29
C VAL A 35 -7.38 14.84 -9.97
N THR A 36 -7.70 15.70 -9.01
CA THR A 36 -8.23 15.28 -7.70
C THR A 36 -9.74 15.05 -7.79
N GLY A 37 -10.32 14.36 -6.79
CA GLY A 37 -11.74 14.02 -6.80
C GLY A 37 -12.70 15.21 -6.85
N ASP A 38 -12.27 16.38 -6.38
CA ASP A 38 -13.01 17.65 -6.49
C ASP A 38 -12.79 18.41 -7.82
N GLY A 39 -12.03 17.81 -8.75
CA GLY A 39 -11.72 18.37 -10.07
C GLY A 39 -10.57 19.38 -10.10
N SER A 40 -9.89 19.61 -8.96
CA SER A 40 -8.67 20.41 -8.94
C SER A 40 -7.49 19.67 -9.58
N VAL A 41 -6.39 20.37 -9.89
CA VAL A 41 -5.17 19.76 -10.42
C VAL A 41 -4.05 19.92 -9.42
N TYR A 42 -3.55 18.80 -8.91
CA TYR A 42 -2.33 18.74 -8.12
C TYR A 42 -1.12 18.63 -9.05
N LEU A 43 -0.09 19.45 -8.79
CA LEU A 43 1.17 19.46 -9.52
C LEU A 43 2.29 19.04 -8.56
N GLY A 44 2.63 17.76 -8.57
CA GLY A 44 3.73 17.22 -7.78
C GLY A 44 5.09 17.67 -8.35
N ASN A 45 6.05 17.91 -7.46
CA ASN A 45 7.42 18.29 -7.81
C ASN A 45 8.41 17.11 -7.66
N GLY A 46 7.89 15.88 -7.60
CA GLY A 46 8.68 14.67 -7.41
C GLY A 46 9.56 14.33 -8.60
N GLN A 47 10.40 13.31 -8.42
CA GLN A 47 11.38 12.86 -9.41
C GLN A 47 11.07 11.45 -9.95
N GLY A 48 9.78 11.08 -9.97
CA GLY A 48 9.33 9.76 -10.39
C GLY A 48 9.70 8.70 -9.34
N ILE A 49 10.47 7.69 -9.74
CA ILE A 49 11.06 6.71 -8.82
C ILE A 49 12.43 7.21 -8.38
N CYS A 50 12.77 7.07 -7.10
CA CYS A 50 14.12 7.34 -6.59
C CYS A 50 14.67 6.15 -5.83
N LEU A 51 15.98 5.89 -5.97
CA LEU A 51 16.74 4.93 -5.19
C LEU A 51 17.53 5.67 -4.13
N TRP A 52 17.39 5.21 -2.89
CA TRP A 52 18.08 5.73 -1.72
C TRP A 52 18.86 4.60 -1.04
N GLU A 53 20.00 4.96 -0.46
CA GLU A 53 20.69 4.15 0.53
C GLU A 53 20.21 4.57 1.93
N PHE A 54 19.75 3.63 2.74
CA PHE A 54 19.38 3.85 4.13
C PHE A 54 20.35 3.11 5.05
N ASP A 55 21.00 3.82 5.96
CA ASP A 55 21.87 3.24 6.98
C ASP A 55 21.07 2.95 8.26
N GLU A 56 20.76 1.68 8.52
CA GLU A 56 19.99 1.28 9.69
C GLU A 56 20.73 1.49 11.02
N SER A 57 22.03 1.75 11.00
CA SER A 57 22.79 2.02 12.23
C SER A 57 22.66 3.47 12.69
N THR A 58 22.38 4.39 11.78
CA THR A 58 22.32 5.84 12.05
C THR A 58 20.96 6.46 11.77
N GLY A 59 20.13 5.80 10.96
CA GLY A 59 18.89 6.35 10.42
C GLY A 59 19.12 7.36 9.29
N GLU A 60 20.30 7.37 8.66
CA GLU A 60 20.58 8.31 7.58
C GLU A 60 20.13 7.78 6.22
N VAL A 61 19.46 8.63 5.42
CA VAL A 61 19.20 8.37 3.99
C VAL A 61 20.11 9.19 3.10
N ARG A 62 20.48 8.61 1.94
CA ARG A 62 21.23 9.28 0.88
C ARG A 62 20.62 8.92 -0.47
N LEU A 63 20.24 9.93 -1.26
CA LEU A 63 19.78 9.73 -2.64
C LEU A 63 20.93 9.21 -3.49
N GLU A 64 20.67 8.17 -4.28
CA GLU A 64 21.64 7.59 -5.21
C GLU A 64 21.28 7.88 -6.67
N GLU A 65 20.01 7.67 -7.03
CA GLU A 65 19.54 7.83 -8.41
C GLU A 65 18.04 8.15 -8.46
N SER A 66 17.58 8.72 -9.57
CA SER A 66 16.17 9.02 -9.84
C SER A 66 15.81 8.73 -11.30
N TRP A 67 14.58 8.28 -11.55
CA TRP A 67 13.97 8.00 -12.85
C TRP A 67 12.76 8.93 -13.07
N PRO A 68 12.97 10.19 -13.47
CA PRO A 68 11.89 11.18 -13.64
C PRO A 68 10.93 10.85 -14.79
N GLU A 69 11.30 9.95 -15.70
CA GLU A 69 10.42 9.41 -16.75
C GLU A 69 9.32 8.49 -16.20
N ALA A 70 9.46 8.00 -14.97
CA ALA A 70 8.43 7.22 -14.28
C ALA A 70 7.30 8.14 -13.81
N LEU A 71 6.38 8.48 -14.72
CA LEU A 71 5.32 9.44 -14.47
C LEU A 71 4.33 8.95 -13.41
N ASN A 72 4.09 9.77 -12.39
CA ASN A 72 3.19 9.52 -11.26
C ASN A 72 3.33 8.10 -10.71
N ALA A 73 4.57 7.68 -10.46
CA ALA A 73 4.92 6.39 -9.85
C ALA A 73 4.46 6.33 -8.38
N SER A 74 3.16 6.41 -8.12
CA SER A 74 2.60 6.70 -6.81
C SER A 74 2.49 5.49 -5.88
N TRP A 75 2.68 4.29 -6.42
CA TRP A 75 2.79 3.04 -5.66
C TRP A 75 3.72 2.06 -6.35
N LEU A 76 4.51 1.35 -5.55
CA LEU A 76 5.54 0.41 -6.00
C LEU A 76 5.33 -0.96 -5.35
N THR A 77 5.70 -2.03 -6.04
CA THR A 77 5.90 -3.36 -5.45
C THR A 77 7.08 -4.06 -6.11
N ILE A 78 7.73 -4.97 -5.38
CA ILE A 78 8.83 -5.79 -5.90
C ILE A 78 8.33 -7.23 -6.12
N SER A 79 8.87 -7.93 -7.12
CA SER A 79 8.60 -9.35 -7.34
C SER A 79 9.08 -10.20 -6.17
N PRO A 80 8.49 -11.38 -5.90
CA PRO A 80 8.93 -12.25 -4.80
C PRO A 80 10.40 -12.67 -4.85
N ASP A 81 11.02 -12.67 -6.04
CA ASP A 81 12.43 -13.00 -6.22
C ASP A 81 13.38 -11.79 -6.20
N GLY A 82 12.85 -10.58 -5.97
CA GLY A 82 13.64 -9.35 -5.83
C GLY A 82 14.20 -8.78 -7.13
N LYS A 83 13.80 -9.28 -8.30
CA LYS A 83 14.40 -8.90 -9.59
C LYS A 83 13.62 -7.89 -10.41
N MET A 84 12.34 -7.72 -10.11
CA MET A 84 11.48 -6.77 -10.81
C MET A 84 10.87 -5.79 -9.82
N LEU A 85 10.77 -4.54 -10.25
CA LEU A 85 9.96 -3.51 -9.62
C LEU A 85 8.80 -3.17 -10.54
N TYR A 86 7.60 -3.13 -10.00
CA TYR A 86 6.39 -2.70 -10.70
C TYR A 86 5.89 -1.39 -10.10
N ALA A 87 5.51 -0.44 -10.94
CA ALA A 87 5.04 0.88 -10.52
C ALA A 87 3.76 1.25 -11.27
N VAL A 88 2.73 1.67 -10.54
CA VAL A 88 1.56 2.29 -11.18
C VAL A 88 1.95 3.66 -11.73
N ASN A 89 1.46 4.01 -12.91
CA ASN A 89 1.49 5.38 -13.42
C ASN A 89 0.11 5.98 -13.23
N GLU A 90 -0.08 6.72 -12.12
CA GLU A 90 -1.38 7.27 -11.70
C GLU A 90 -1.80 8.45 -12.60
N LEU A 91 -2.33 8.08 -13.77
CA LEU A 91 -2.76 8.98 -14.84
C LEU A 91 -4.20 8.63 -15.24
N ASP A 92 -4.93 9.62 -15.76
CA ASP A 92 -6.27 9.41 -16.35
C ASP A 92 -6.21 9.09 -17.86
N ASP A 93 -5.09 9.39 -18.51
CA ASP A 93 -4.78 9.06 -19.91
C ASP A 93 -3.30 8.70 -20.04
N TYR A 94 -3.01 7.64 -20.79
CA TYR A 94 -1.67 7.22 -21.12
C TYR A 94 -1.56 6.99 -22.64
N GLU A 95 -0.78 7.84 -23.31
CA GLU A 95 -0.53 7.81 -24.76
C GLU A 95 -1.81 7.76 -25.62
N GLY A 96 -2.86 8.47 -25.20
CA GLY A 96 -4.16 8.52 -25.90
C GLY A 96 -5.06 7.31 -25.62
N THR A 97 -4.65 6.41 -24.72
CA THR A 97 -5.50 5.38 -24.14
C THR A 97 -6.05 5.90 -22.82
N MET A 98 -7.38 6.00 -22.73
CA MET A 98 -8.05 6.41 -21.49
C MET A 98 -7.75 5.39 -20.38
N GLY A 99 -7.14 5.87 -19.29
CA GLY A 99 -6.60 5.06 -18.21
C GLY A 99 -5.13 5.36 -17.91
N GLY A 100 -4.65 4.89 -16.76
CA GLY A 100 -3.22 4.94 -16.44
C GLY A 100 -2.47 3.73 -16.99
N ALA A 101 -1.23 3.56 -16.53
CA ALA A 101 -0.37 2.45 -16.94
C ALA A 101 0.28 1.74 -15.75
N LEU A 102 0.87 0.59 -16.04
CA LEU A 102 1.72 -0.17 -15.15
C LEU A 102 3.08 -0.31 -15.81
N SER A 103 4.11 0.21 -15.16
CA SER A 103 5.51 0.08 -15.57
C SER A 103 6.18 -1.08 -14.84
N ALA A 104 7.06 -1.79 -15.54
CA ALA A 104 7.96 -2.79 -14.98
C ALA A 104 9.43 -2.43 -15.25
N TYR A 105 10.27 -2.65 -14.24
CA TYR A 105 11.70 -2.37 -14.26
C TYR A 105 12.47 -3.59 -13.76
N ARG A 106 13.58 -3.91 -14.40
CA ARG A 106 14.55 -4.88 -13.89
C ARG A 106 15.43 -4.23 -12.84
N ILE A 107 15.64 -4.93 -11.74
CA ILE A 107 16.52 -4.52 -10.64
C ILE A 107 17.87 -5.22 -10.83
N ASP A 108 18.95 -4.45 -10.90
CA ASP A 108 20.29 -5.01 -10.93
C ASP A 108 20.83 -5.35 -9.52
N MET A 109 22.04 -5.92 -9.45
CA MET A 109 22.66 -6.33 -8.18
C MET A 109 23.00 -5.16 -7.24
N GLN A 110 22.95 -3.91 -7.70
CA GLN A 110 23.20 -2.70 -6.93
C GLN A 110 21.90 -1.95 -6.57
N GLY A 111 20.76 -2.39 -7.12
CA GLY A 111 19.45 -1.78 -6.96
C GLY A 111 19.07 -0.79 -8.07
N HIS A 112 19.88 -0.61 -9.11
CA HIS A 112 19.52 0.29 -10.21
C HIS A 112 18.42 -0.33 -11.07
N LEU A 113 17.57 0.54 -11.63
CA LEU A 113 16.43 0.15 -12.44
C LEU A 113 16.74 0.29 -13.94
N ALA A 114 16.41 -0.75 -14.69
CA ALA A 114 16.34 -0.70 -16.15
C ALA A 114 14.89 -0.89 -16.59
N ALA A 115 14.33 0.06 -17.36
CA ALA A 115 12.98 -0.07 -17.91
C ALA A 115 12.84 -1.34 -18.76
N ASP A 116 11.74 -2.07 -18.56
CA ASP A 116 11.45 -3.32 -19.27
C ASP A 116 10.20 -3.22 -20.13
N SER A 117 9.06 -2.94 -19.50
CA SER A 117 7.76 -2.91 -20.16
C SER A 117 6.84 -1.90 -19.50
N ILE A 118 5.90 -1.35 -20.26
CA ILE A 118 4.81 -0.51 -19.77
C ILE A 118 3.53 -0.90 -20.52
N LEU A 119 2.45 -1.18 -19.80
CA LEU A 119 1.16 -1.55 -20.38
C LEU A 119 0.03 -0.72 -19.76
N PRO A 120 -1.00 -0.35 -20.55
CA PRO A 120 -2.17 0.32 -20.01
C PRO A 120 -2.94 -0.60 -19.05
N VAL A 121 -3.40 -0.06 -17.92
CA VAL A 121 -4.23 -0.81 -16.95
C VAL A 121 -5.71 -0.82 -17.31
N MET A 122 -6.10 -0.09 -18.36
CA MET A 122 -7.49 0.04 -18.80
C MET A 122 -8.43 0.57 -17.70
N GLY A 123 -7.91 1.41 -16.81
CA GLY A 123 -8.62 2.06 -15.73
C GLY A 123 -7.90 3.35 -15.32
N ALA A 124 -8.65 4.40 -15.05
CA ALA A 124 -8.10 5.71 -14.73
C ALA A 124 -7.55 5.76 -13.29
N ALA A 125 -6.44 6.50 -13.11
CA ALA A 125 -5.73 6.72 -11.85
C ALA A 125 -5.42 5.43 -11.07
N PRO A 126 -4.60 4.50 -11.61
CA PRO A 126 -4.09 3.36 -10.84
C PRO A 126 -3.25 3.86 -9.66
N CYS A 127 -3.63 3.47 -8.44
CA CYS A 127 -3.09 4.05 -7.21
C CYS A 127 -2.49 3.00 -6.24
N HIS A 128 -2.57 1.71 -6.60
CA HIS A 128 -1.97 0.62 -5.84
C HIS A 128 -1.61 -0.52 -6.79
N VAL A 129 -0.51 -1.22 -6.50
CA VAL A 129 -0.08 -2.42 -7.20
C VAL A 129 0.40 -3.47 -6.19
N SER A 130 0.09 -4.74 -6.42
CA SER A 130 0.67 -5.87 -5.69
C SER A 130 0.98 -7.05 -6.60
N CYS A 131 2.01 -7.82 -6.27
CA CYS A 131 2.41 -9.03 -6.98
C CYS A 131 2.00 -10.26 -6.19
N ASP A 132 1.61 -11.32 -6.89
CA ASP A 132 1.27 -12.58 -6.25
C ASP A 132 2.53 -13.33 -5.77
N GLY A 133 2.36 -14.20 -4.75
CA GLY A 133 3.49 -14.92 -4.18
C GLY A 133 4.18 -15.89 -5.15
N SER A 134 3.55 -16.26 -6.27
CA SER A 134 4.17 -17.10 -7.31
C SER A 134 4.98 -16.31 -8.33
N GLY A 135 4.85 -14.97 -8.37
CA GLY A 135 5.51 -14.12 -9.35
C GLY A 135 4.97 -14.31 -10.77
N ARG A 136 3.70 -14.72 -10.90
CA ARG A 136 3.01 -14.95 -12.18
C ARG A 136 2.01 -13.85 -12.52
N HIS A 137 1.50 -13.13 -11.52
CA HIS A 137 0.48 -12.11 -11.71
C HIS A 137 0.77 -10.83 -10.91
N VAL A 138 0.37 -9.70 -11.49
CA VAL A 138 0.37 -8.39 -10.83
C VAL A 138 -1.03 -7.78 -10.92
N PHE A 139 -1.48 -7.19 -9.83
CA PHE A 139 -2.81 -6.61 -9.70
C PHE A 139 -2.71 -5.11 -9.45
N THR A 140 -3.52 -4.31 -10.16
CA THR A 140 -3.62 -2.86 -9.94
C THR A 140 -5.00 -2.48 -9.41
N ALA A 141 -5.05 -1.47 -8.54
CA ALA A 141 -6.29 -0.81 -8.14
C ALA A 141 -6.42 0.52 -8.88
N ASN A 142 -7.50 0.71 -9.62
CA ASN A 142 -7.73 1.86 -10.50
C ASN A 142 -8.79 2.77 -9.86
N TYR A 143 -8.34 3.87 -9.23
CA TYR A 143 -9.17 4.71 -8.37
C TYR A 143 -10.29 5.42 -9.13
N ASN A 144 -9.96 6.16 -10.20
CA ASN A 144 -10.96 6.86 -11.01
C ASN A 144 -11.71 5.91 -11.95
N GLY A 145 -11.09 4.78 -12.30
CA GLY A 145 -11.69 3.72 -13.09
C GLY A 145 -12.70 2.86 -12.33
N GLY A 146 -12.66 2.84 -10.99
CA GLY A 146 -13.53 1.99 -10.17
C GLY A 146 -13.32 0.50 -10.48
N SER A 147 -12.07 0.08 -10.70
CA SER A 147 -11.77 -1.28 -11.14
C SER A 147 -10.45 -1.80 -10.60
N MET A 148 -10.27 -3.12 -10.66
CA MET A 148 -9.00 -3.79 -10.46
C MET A 148 -8.57 -4.47 -11.76
N SER A 149 -7.31 -4.34 -12.17
CA SER A 149 -6.77 -5.03 -13.35
C SER A 149 -5.81 -6.14 -12.92
N CYS A 150 -5.77 -7.21 -13.69
CA CYS A 150 -4.88 -8.36 -13.53
C CYS A 150 -3.96 -8.43 -14.75
N PHE A 151 -2.67 -8.64 -14.50
CA PHE A 151 -1.65 -8.81 -15.53
C PHE A 151 -0.97 -10.14 -15.35
N GLN A 152 -0.83 -10.87 -16.44
CA GLN A 152 0.06 -12.02 -16.50
C GLN A 152 1.51 -11.54 -16.69
N LEU A 153 2.43 -12.17 -15.95
CA LEU A 153 3.86 -11.95 -16.07
C LEU A 153 4.51 -12.98 -17.00
N SER A 154 5.50 -12.52 -17.74
CA SER A 154 6.43 -13.37 -18.49
C SER A 154 7.30 -14.19 -17.54
N PRO A 155 7.89 -15.32 -17.97
CA PRO A 155 8.75 -16.15 -17.11
C PRO A 155 9.97 -15.43 -16.50
N ASP A 156 10.37 -14.30 -17.08
CA ASP A 156 11.44 -13.43 -16.61
C ASP A 156 10.95 -12.23 -15.77
N GLY A 157 9.65 -12.19 -15.47
CA GLY A 157 8.99 -11.19 -14.64
C GLY A 157 8.48 -9.95 -15.37
N GLY A 158 8.73 -9.80 -16.69
CA GLY A 158 8.18 -8.67 -17.47
C GLY A 158 6.65 -8.74 -17.62
N LEU A 159 5.99 -7.64 -17.97
CA LEU A 159 4.55 -7.63 -18.22
C LEU A 159 4.24 -8.30 -19.58
N ALA A 160 3.42 -9.36 -19.59
CA ALA A 160 3.03 -10.06 -20.81
C ALA A 160 1.72 -9.51 -21.40
N GLU A 161 0.63 -9.62 -20.66
CA GLU A 161 -0.70 -9.17 -21.08
C GLU A 161 -1.56 -8.76 -19.89
N MET A 162 -2.51 -7.84 -20.11
CA MET A 162 -3.61 -7.61 -19.18
C MET A 162 -4.68 -8.67 -19.43
N ASP A 163 -4.82 -9.62 -18.51
CA ASP A 163 -5.55 -10.87 -18.72
C ASP A 163 -6.96 -10.86 -18.11
N GLY A 164 -7.30 -9.80 -17.37
CA GLY A 164 -8.64 -9.60 -16.82
C GLY A 164 -8.81 -8.27 -16.08
N GLN A 165 -10.07 -7.85 -15.95
CA GLN A 165 -10.46 -6.69 -15.15
C GLN A 165 -11.71 -6.99 -14.35
N LEU A 166 -11.72 -6.59 -13.09
CA LEU A 166 -12.88 -6.57 -12.21
C LEU A 166 -13.37 -5.13 -12.09
N VAL A 167 -14.49 -4.81 -12.73
CA VAL A 167 -15.12 -3.49 -12.66
C VAL A 167 -16.15 -3.47 -11.55
N HIS A 168 -16.00 -2.56 -10.60
CA HIS A 168 -16.97 -2.34 -9.55
C HIS A 168 -18.11 -1.44 -10.04
N SER A 169 -19.30 -1.64 -9.47
CA SER A 169 -20.49 -0.84 -9.76
C SER A 169 -21.35 -0.79 -8.51
N PHE A 170 -22.18 0.25 -8.37
CA PHE A 170 -23.23 0.19 -7.35
C PHE A 170 -24.28 -0.83 -7.78
N GLY A 171 -24.45 -1.89 -6.99
CA GLY A 171 -25.51 -2.87 -7.17
C GLY A 171 -26.79 -2.53 -6.39
N GLU A 172 -27.77 -3.44 -6.48
CA GLU A 172 -29.00 -3.37 -5.69
C GLU A 172 -28.72 -3.46 -4.18
N LYS A 173 -27.69 -4.21 -3.77
CA LYS A 173 -27.35 -4.42 -2.34
C LYS A 173 -26.90 -3.13 -1.65
N GLU A 174 -26.15 -2.30 -2.36
CA GLU A 174 -25.56 -1.04 -1.93
C GLU A 174 -26.58 0.08 -1.81
N ASN A 175 -27.70 -0.07 -2.53
CA ASN A 175 -28.78 0.90 -2.63
C ASN A 175 -30.01 0.49 -1.80
N ALA A 176 -30.14 -0.79 -1.42
CA ALA A 176 -31.29 -1.32 -0.69
C ALA A 176 -31.39 -0.82 0.76
N ASP A 177 -30.29 -0.40 1.37
CA ASP A 177 -30.27 0.10 2.76
C ASP A 177 -30.50 1.63 2.86
N GLY A 178 -30.71 2.32 1.74
CA GLY A 178 -30.95 3.76 1.69
C GLY A 178 -29.76 4.61 2.16
N ARG A 179 -28.54 4.06 2.13
CA ARG A 179 -27.32 4.73 2.59
C ARG A 179 -26.75 5.77 1.63
N GLU A 180 -27.28 5.91 0.42
CA GLU A 180 -26.80 6.85 -0.59
C GLU A 180 -26.65 8.28 -0.02
N ARG A 181 -27.61 8.73 0.79
CA ARG A 181 -27.56 10.03 1.48
C ARG A 181 -26.42 10.22 2.50
N LEU A 182 -25.78 9.13 2.93
CA LEU A 182 -24.67 9.14 3.89
C LEU A 182 -23.30 9.07 3.19
N ARG A 183 -23.29 8.87 1.86
CA ARG A 183 -22.06 8.83 1.07
C ARG A 183 -21.50 10.23 0.88
N HIS A 184 -20.18 10.33 0.80
CA HIS A 184 -19.53 11.57 0.47
C HIS A 184 -19.88 11.98 -0.98
N PRO A 185 -20.47 13.17 -1.23
CA PRO A 185 -21.07 13.50 -2.52
C PRO A 185 -20.07 13.62 -3.69
N VAL A 186 -18.78 13.74 -3.38
CA VAL A 186 -17.69 13.92 -4.36
C VAL A 186 -16.65 12.79 -4.33
N ARG A 187 -16.65 11.95 -3.29
CA ARG A 187 -15.62 10.91 -3.11
C ARG A 187 -16.22 9.51 -3.17
N GLN A 188 -17.55 9.41 -3.25
CA GLN A 188 -18.33 8.17 -3.26
C GLN A 188 -19.54 8.31 -4.22
N GLU A 189 -19.39 9.14 -5.23
CA GLU A 189 -20.32 9.34 -6.35
C GLU A 189 -20.32 8.17 -7.33
N LYS A 190 -19.24 7.38 -7.30
CA LYS A 190 -19.05 6.12 -8.03
C LYS A 190 -18.07 5.21 -7.25
N PRO A 191 -17.88 3.95 -7.68
CA PRO A 191 -16.80 3.10 -7.18
C PRO A 191 -15.42 3.72 -7.34
N HIS A 192 -14.58 3.51 -6.33
CA HIS A 192 -13.18 3.95 -6.29
C HIS A 192 -12.32 2.87 -5.63
N VAL A 193 -11.90 1.89 -6.44
CA VAL A 193 -11.03 0.81 -5.98
C VAL A 193 -9.65 1.38 -5.65
N HIS A 194 -9.30 1.37 -4.35
CA HIS A 194 -8.09 2.02 -3.85
C HIS A 194 -6.99 1.00 -3.49
N SER A 195 -7.34 -0.24 -3.14
CA SER A 195 -6.34 -1.29 -2.93
C SER A 195 -6.75 -2.59 -3.59
N ALA A 196 -5.75 -3.28 -4.14
CA ALA A 196 -5.80 -4.66 -4.61
C ALA A 196 -4.58 -5.35 -4.01
N ALA A 197 -4.74 -5.94 -2.82
CA ALA A 197 -3.65 -6.48 -2.02
C ALA A 197 -3.68 -8.01 -2.02
N VAL A 198 -2.59 -8.65 -2.42
CA VAL A 198 -2.49 -10.11 -2.40
C VAL A 198 -2.03 -10.62 -1.04
N LYS A 199 -2.75 -11.59 -0.47
CA LYS A 199 -2.36 -12.29 0.76
C LYS A 199 -2.91 -13.72 0.76
N ASP A 200 -2.02 -14.69 1.01
CA ASP A 200 -2.34 -16.12 1.24
C ASP A 200 -3.25 -16.78 0.18
N GLY A 201 -3.03 -16.44 -1.09
CA GLY A 201 -3.78 -16.98 -2.24
C GLY A 201 -5.08 -16.23 -2.57
N PHE A 202 -5.29 -15.05 -1.97
CA PHE A 202 -6.43 -14.19 -2.25
C PHE A 202 -5.96 -12.81 -2.70
N VAL A 203 -6.75 -12.16 -3.55
CA VAL A 203 -6.68 -10.72 -3.77
C VAL A 203 -7.79 -10.02 -3.01
N TRP A 204 -7.40 -9.08 -2.15
CA TRP A 204 -8.25 -8.27 -1.29
C TRP A 204 -8.45 -6.91 -1.91
N VAL A 205 -9.71 -6.53 -2.11
CA VAL A 205 -10.09 -5.29 -2.77
C VAL A 205 -10.78 -4.38 -1.77
N ALA A 206 -10.29 -3.15 -1.66
CA ALA A 206 -10.94 -2.07 -0.90
C ALA A 206 -11.48 -1.04 -1.89
N ASP A 207 -12.78 -0.82 -1.84
CA ASP A 207 -13.46 0.16 -2.65
C ASP A 207 -13.99 1.31 -1.79
N LEU A 208 -13.30 2.43 -1.89
CA LEU A 208 -13.61 3.65 -1.16
C LEU A 208 -15.01 4.15 -1.52
N GLY A 209 -15.39 4.03 -2.78
CA GLY A 209 -16.65 4.54 -3.31
C GLY A 209 -17.88 3.77 -2.84
N THR A 210 -17.76 2.45 -2.70
CA THR A 210 -18.88 1.56 -2.33
C THR A 210 -18.96 1.20 -0.85
N ASP A 211 -18.01 1.66 -0.04
CA ASP A 211 -17.86 1.22 1.35
C ASP A 211 -17.67 -0.30 1.49
N GLU A 212 -17.12 -0.97 0.48
CA GLU A 212 -16.99 -2.43 0.47
C GLU A 212 -15.53 -2.86 0.56
N ILE A 213 -15.30 -3.94 1.33
CA ILE A 213 -14.14 -4.79 1.14
C ILE A 213 -14.59 -6.15 0.63
N SER A 214 -13.84 -6.70 -0.32
CA SER A 214 -14.09 -8.01 -0.91
C SER A 214 -12.79 -8.78 -1.04
N CYS A 215 -12.87 -10.12 -0.99
CA CYS A 215 -11.71 -10.98 -1.20
C CYS A 215 -12.04 -12.05 -2.24
N TYR A 216 -11.19 -12.17 -3.25
CA TYR A 216 -11.34 -13.13 -4.34
C TYR A 216 -10.25 -14.17 -4.22
N GLU A 217 -10.64 -15.43 -4.30
CA GLU A 217 -9.68 -16.53 -4.34
C GLU A 217 -8.97 -16.53 -5.69
N LEU A 218 -7.65 -16.66 -5.68
CA LEU A 218 -6.88 -16.83 -6.90
C LEU A 218 -7.00 -18.30 -7.36
N ASP A 219 -7.34 -18.53 -8.63
CA ASP A 219 -7.41 -19.87 -9.21
C ASP A 219 -6.01 -20.50 -9.44
N GLU A 220 -5.96 -21.70 -10.03
CA GLU A 220 -4.69 -22.41 -10.26
C GLU A 220 -3.76 -21.64 -11.22
N GLU A 221 -4.37 -20.91 -12.15
CA GLU A 221 -3.71 -20.00 -13.06
C GLU A 221 -3.21 -18.75 -12.32
N GLY A 222 -3.86 -18.32 -11.24
CA GLY A 222 -3.50 -17.17 -10.43
C GLY A 222 -4.41 -15.95 -10.66
N LYS A 223 -5.56 -16.15 -11.29
CA LYS A 223 -6.52 -15.10 -11.64
C LYS A 223 -7.60 -14.96 -10.56
N PRO A 224 -8.22 -13.78 -10.40
CA PRO A 224 -9.31 -13.59 -9.45
C PRO A 224 -10.52 -14.44 -9.87
N GLY A 225 -10.79 -15.49 -9.09
CA GLY A 225 -11.92 -16.38 -9.29
C GLY A 225 -13.19 -15.86 -8.60
N LYS A 226 -13.91 -16.76 -7.94
CA LYS A 226 -15.15 -16.43 -7.24
C LYS A 226 -14.87 -15.56 -6.00
N CYS A 227 -15.64 -14.50 -5.81
CA CYS A 227 -15.67 -13.73 -4.55
C CYS A 227 -15.89 -14.70 -3.38
N ALA A 228 -14.91 -14.78 -2.48
CA ALA A 228 -14.94 -15.63 -1.31
C ALA A 228 -15.81 -15.00 -0.22
N ALA A 229 -15.58 -13.74 0.08
CA ALA A 229 -16.39 -12.95 0.99
C ALA A 229 -16.39 -11.49 0.57
N SER A 230 -17.45 -10.78 0.94
CA SER A 230 -17.45 -9.32 0.95
C SER A 230 -18.30 -8.80 2.09
N VAL A 231 -17.96 -7.61 2.58
CA VAL A 231 -18.69 -6.92 3.63
C VAL A 231 -18.73 -5.43 3.35
N PHE A 232 -19.88 -4.83 3.60
CA PHE A 232 -19.99 -3.39 3.65
C PHE A 232 -19.60 -2.87 5.03
N LEU A 233 -18.78 -1.83 5.04
CA LEU A 233 -18.44 -1.06 6.22
C LEU A 233 -19.57 -0.06 6.52
N GLU A 234 -19.44 0.66 7.63
CA GLU A 234 -20.35 1.74 7.97
C GLU A 234 -20.40 2.76 6.82
N ALA A 235 -21.60 3.18 6.40
CA ALA A 235 -21.75 4.08 5.26
C ALA A 235 -20.93 5.37 5.43
N GLY A 236 -20.21 5.77 4.38
CA GLY A 236 -19.30 6.91 4.39
C GLY A 236 -17.92 6.61 4.97
N SER A 237 -17.55 5.35 5.21
CA SER A 237 -16.24 4.98 5.76
C SER A 237 -15.10 5.15 4.76
N GLY A 238 -15.32 4.77 3.51
CA GLY A 238 -14.32 4.78 2.45
C GLY A 238 -13.11 3.87 2.75
N PRO A 239 -13.25 2.54 2.68
CA PRO A 239 -12.12 1.62 2.90
C PRO A 239 -11.02 1.88 1.86
N ARG A 240 -9.76 1.92 2.30
CA ARG A 240 -8.63 2.42 1.50
C ARG A 240 -7.49 1.43 1.37
N SER A 241 -6.89 1.02 2.49
CA SER A 241 -5.68 0.20 2.54
C SER A 241 -5.81 -0.93 3.56
N PHE A 242 -5.10 -2.03 3.30
CA PHE A 242 -5.08 -3.20 4.16
C PHE A 242 -3.73 -3.34 4.88
N ALA A 243 -3.79 -3.87 6.10
CA ALA A 243 -2.69 -4.61 6.70
C ALA A 243 -3.21 -5.98 7.17
N PHE A 244 -2.35 -6.99 7.16
CA PHE A 244 -2.71 -8.34 7.54
C PHE A 244 -1.82 -8.82 8.66
N SER A 245 -2.39 -9.49 9.66
CA SER A 245 -1.58 -10.29 10.60
C SER A 245 -0.75 -11.32 9.85
N GLN A 246 0.37 -11.75 10.44
CA GLN A 246 1.25 -12.74 9.82
C GLN A 246 0.52 -14.05 9.47
N ALA A 247 -0.39 -14.49 10.34
CA ALA A 247 -1.22 -15.68 10.14
C ALA A 247 -2.37 -15.48 9.13
N GLY A 248 -2.58 -14.25 8.62
CA GLY A 248 -3.60 -13.93 7.62
C GLY A 248 -5.04 -13.95 8.13
N ASN A 249 -5.26 -14.14 9.43
CA ASN A 249 -6.60 -14.29 10.02
C ASN A 249 -7.17 -12.98 10.59
N MET A 250 -6.33 -11.97 10.81
CA MET A 250 -6.77 -10.59 11.13
C MET A 250 -6.48 -9.67 9.94
N VAL A 251 -7.50 -8.90 9.57
CA VAL A 251 -7.50 -7.93 8.48
C VAL A 251 -7.78 -6.54 9.07
N TYR A 252 -6.82 -5.64 8.93
CA TYR A 252 -6.93 -4.24 9.36
C TYR A 252 -7.19 -3.39 8.13
N VAL A 253 -8.25 -2.59 8.16
CA VAL A 253 -8.70 -1.79 7.02
C VAL A 253 -8.78 -0.33 7.44
N THR A 254 -8.07 0.54 6.73
CA THR A 254 -8.22 1.98 6.93
C THR A 254 -9.50 2.48 6.26
N CYS A 255 -10.27 3.26 7.01
CA CYS A 255 -11.48 3.96 6.55
C CYS A 255 -11.10 5.43 6.33
N GLU A 256 -10.72 5.78 5.11
CA GLU A 256 -10.16 7.07 4.74
C GLU A 256 -11.05 8.23 5.14
N LEU A 257 -12.35 8.13 4.84
CA LEU A 257 -13.28 9.26 4.97
C LEU A 257 -13.80 9.46 6.40
N LYS A 258 -13.58 8.47 7.29
CA LYS A 258 -14.00 8.53 8.70
C LYS A 258 -12.87 8.61 9.71
N ASN A 259 -11.61 8.54 9.29
CA ASN A 259 -10.47 8.47 10.21
C ASN A 259 -10.59 7.31 11.21
N ARG A 260 -10.92 6.12 10.70
CA ARG A 260 -11.05 4.91 11.53
C ARG A 260 -10.28 3.73 10.95
N ILE A 261 -9.90 2.80 11.82
CA ILE A 261 -9.35 1.50 11.45
C ILE A 261 -10.40 0.45 11.82
N ALA A 262 -10.91 -0.26 10.81
CA ALA A 262 -11.79 -1.41 11.00
C ALA A 262 -10.95 -2.68 11.11
N VAL A 263 -11.30 -3.53 12.08
CA VAL A 263 -10.65 -4.81 12.32
C VAL A 263 -11.65 -5.91 12.02
N TYR A 264 -11.26 -6.82 11.13
CA TYR A 264 -12.02 -8.01 10.78
C TYR A 264 -11.22 -9.27 11.07
N ARG A 265 -11.92 -10.34 11.45
CA ARG A 265 -11.39 -11.69 11.46
C ARG A 265 -11.76 -12.37 10.15
N TRP A 266 -10.76 -12.89 9.45
CA TRP A 266 -10.91 -13.72 8.26
C TRP A 266 -10.97 -15.19 8.65
N GLU A 267 -12.12 -15.81 8.39
CA GLU A 267 -12.36 -17.23 8.62
C GLU A 267 -12.35 -17.93 7.26
N LYS A 268 -11.15 -18.36 6.85
CA LYS A 268 -10.87 -18.85 5.50
C LYS A 268 -11.76 -20.03 5.10
N GLU A 269 -11.96 -20.99 5.98
CA GLU A 269 -12.75 -22.19 5.74
C GLU A 269 -14.24 -21.87 5.54
N GLU A 270 -14.76 -20.94 6.34
CA GLU A 270 -16.16 -20.49 6.27
C GLU A 270 -16.39 -19.41 5.22
N ARG A 271 -15.30 -18.93 4.58
CA ARG A 271 -15.28 -17.80 3.64
C ARG A 271 -16.04 -16.60 4.21
N ARG A 272 -15.68 -16.20 5.42
CA ARG A 272 -16.43 -15.20 6.19
C ARG A 272 -15.54 -14.14 6.81
N LEU A 273 -15.98 -12.88 6.70
CA LEU A 273 -15.40 -11.74 7.41
C LEU A 273 -16.27 -11.37 8.60
N SER A 274 -15.71 -11.50 9.80
CA SER A 274 -16.36 -11.12 11.06
C SER A 274 -15.85 -9.75 11.52
N PHE A 275 -16.73 -8.78 11.69
CA PHE A 275 -16.35 -7.52 12.34
C PHE A 275 -15.89 -7.78 13.78
N VAL A 276 -14.78 -7.14 14.18
CA VAL A 276 -14.19 -7.28 15.51
C VAL A 276 -14.17 -5.93 16.24
N GLN A 277 -13.63 -4.90 15.61
CA GLN A 277 -13.41 -3.60 16.25
C GLN A 277 -13.40 -2.46 15.23
N MET A 278 -13.73 -1.25 15.67
CA MET A 278 -13.53 -0.02 14.92
C MET A 278 -12.94 1.06 15.83
N VAL A 279 -11.71 1.49 15.59
CA VAL A 279 -11.00 2.51 16.38
C VAL A 279 -10.79 3.79 15.60
N SER A 280 -10.80 4.95 16.29
CA SER A 280 -10.40 6.23 15.68
C SER A 280 -8.88 6.23 15.44
N SER A 281 -8.45 6.76 14.29
CA SER A 281 -7.02 7.02 14.02
C SER A 281 -6.55 8.35 14.60
N LEU A 282 -7.48 9.20 15.05
CA LEU A 282 -7.24 10.50 15.69
C LEU A 282 -7.52 10.43 17.21
N PRO A 283 -6.86 11.28 18.02
CA PRO A 283 -7.22 11.44 19.42
C PRO A 283 -8.62 12.06 19.55
N GLU A 284 -9.28 11.87 20.69
CA GLU A 284 -10.68 12.28 20.88
C GLU A 284 -10.88 13.80 20.73
N GLU A 285 -9.90 14.58 21.19
CA GLU A 285 -9.86 16.04 21.06
C GLU A 285 -9.85 16.53 19.61
N ASP A 286 -9.38 15.71 18.66
CA ASP A 286 -9.23 16.06 17.24
C ASP A 286 -10.32 15.45 16.36
N ALA A 287 -11.39 14.88 16.94
CA ALA A 287 -12.47 14.24 16.18
C ALA A 287 -13.19 15.16 15.16
N GLY A 288 -13.06 16.49 15.30
CA GLY A 288 -13.61 17.48 14.39
C GLY A 288 -12.62 18.07 13.37
N VAL A 289 -11.36 17.65 13.40
CA VAL A 289 -10.35 18.10 12.43
C VAL A 289 -10.66 17.51 11.07
N GLU A 290 -10.59 18.34 10.02
CA GLU A 290 -10.68 17.85 8.64
C GLU A 290 -9.47 16.98 8.34
N SER A 291 -9.69 15.67 8.27
CA SER A 291 -8.62 14.70 8.11
C SER A 291 -9.10 13.48 7.34
N SER A 292 -8.16 12.77 6.73
CA SER A 292 -8.41 11.47 6.10
C SER A 292 -7.22 10.54 6.31
N ILE A 293 -7.44 9.24 6.40
CA ILE A 293 -6.33 8.29 6.55
C ILE A 293 -5.55 8.16 5.23
N GLY A 294 -4.22 8.11 5.32
CA GLY A 294 -3.28 7.72 4.28
C GLY A 294 -2.95 6.23 4.33
N GLY A 295 -1.66 5.88 4.40
CA GLY A 295 -1.18 4.50 4.50
C GLY A 295 -1.32 3.88 5.90
N ILE A 296 -1.19 2.55 5.94
CA ILE A 296 -1.13 1.71 7.14
C ILE A 296 0.06 0.76 7.02
N VAL A 297 0.80 0.54 8.11
CA VAL A 297 1.83 -0.50 8.18
C VAL A 297 1.77 -1.23 9.53
N LEU A 298 1.86 -2.56 9.49
CA LEU A 298 1.98 -3.44 10.65
C LEU A 298 3.46 -3.81 10.81
N SER A 299 3.99 -3.79 12.03
CA SER A 299 5.34 -4.28 12.32
C SER A 299 5.46 -5.78 12.09
N ASP A 300 6.63 -6.26 11.67
CA ASP A 300 6.87 -7.67 11.35
C ASP A 300 6.62 -8.63 12.53
N ASP A 301 6.79 -8.14 13.76
CA ASP A 301 6.46 -8.87 14.99
C ASP A 301 4.94 -8.92 15.28
N GLY A 302 4.13 -8.25 14.46
CA GLY A 302 2.68 -8.17 14.57
C GLY A 302 2.18 -7.33 15.74
N ARG A 303 3.05 -6.64 16.48
CA ARG A 303 2.70 -5.99 17.76
C ARG A 303 2.22 -4.54 17.62
N TYR A 304 2.52 -3.85 16.50
CA TYR A 304 2.20 -2.43 16.35
C TYR A 304 1.75 -2.06 14.94
N ILE A 305 0.71 -1.22 14.86
CA ILE A 305 0.22 -0.61 13.63
C ILE A 305 0.49 0.89 13.64
N TYR A 306 0.89 1.41 12.48
CA TYR A 306 1.12 2.83 12.23
C TYR A 306 0.20 3.31 11.11
N VAL A 307 -0.45 4.46 11.32
CA VAL A 307 -1.40 5.05 10.38
C VAL A 307 -1.14 6.53 10.19
N GLY A 308 -1.10 6.98 8.94
CA GLY A 308 -1.04 8.40 8.60
C GLY A 308 -2.40 9.08 8.60
N ASN A 309 -2.50 10.23 9.25
CA ASN A 309 -3.67 11.09 9.17
C ASN A 309 -3.31 12.34 8.35
N ARG A 310 -3.83 12.42 7.13
CA ARG A 310 -3.70 13.58 6.23
C ARG A 310 -4.64 14.69 6.69
N GLY A 311 -4.23 15.95 6.62
CA GLY A 311 -4.97 17.10 7.16
C GLY A 311 -4.69 17.36 8.64
N ALA A 312 -4.77 16.34 9.49
CA ALA A 312 -4.29 16.42 10.87
C ALA A 312 -2.76 16.36 10.98
N ASP A 313 -2.08 15.88 9.93
CA ASP A 313 -0.62 15.84 9.81
C ASP A 313 0.07 15.08 10.96
N THR A 314 -0.52 13.93 11.33
CA THR A 314 -0.04 13.06 12.40
C THR A 314 0.14 11.62 11.95
N ILE A 315 0.92 10.87 12.75
CA ILE A 315 1.02 9.41 12.72
C ILE A 315 0.37 8.89 14.00
N GLY A 316 -0.66 8.06 13.86
CA GLY A 316 -1.25 7.27 14.94
C GLY A 316 -0.52 5.94 15.11
N VAL A 317 -0.20 5.58 16.35
CA VAL A 317 0.48 4.33 16.74
C VAL A 317 -0.47 3.51 17.62
N PHE A 318 -0.67 2.25 17.26
CA PHE A 318 -1.59 1.33 17.94
C PHE A 318 -0.85 0.06 18.31
N ALA A 319 -0.98 -0.38 19.56
CA ALA A 319 -0.58 -1.72 19.97
C ALA A 319 -1.62 -2.74 19.50
N VAL A 320 -1.15 -3.90 19.09
CA VAL A 320 -1.95 -5.06 18.69
C VAL A 320 -1.83 -6.11 19.79
N ASP A 321 -2.97 -6.53 20.35
CA ASP A 321 -2.98 -7.61 21.34
C ASP A 321 -3.04 -9.01 20.70
N ASN A 322 -3.05 -10.05 21.53
CA ASN A 322 -3.07 -11.44 21.06
C ASN A 322 -4.36 -11.82 20.30
N ASP A 323 -5.46 -11.09 20.50
CA ASP A 323 -6.72 -11.32 19.81
C ASP A 323 -6.84 -10.49 18.52
N GLY A 324 -5.85 -9.62 18.26
CA GLY A 324 -5.76 -8.70 17.13
C GLY A 324 -6.50 -7.38 17.36
N LEU A 325 -6.80 -7.02 18.61
CA LEU A 325 -7.42 -5.75 18.94
C LEU A 325 -6.39 -4.62 19.01
N LEU A 326 -6.82 -3.44 18.62
CA LEU A 326 -6.03 -2.22 18.58
C LEU A 326 -6.27 -1.37 19.81
N SER A 327 -5.19 -0.92 20.46
CA SER A 327 -5.21 0.09 21.52
C SER A 327 -4.27 1.24 21.15
N PRO A 328 -4.71 2.51 21.19
CA PRO A 328 -3.84 3.63 20.88
C PRO A 328 -2.69 3.74 21.88
N VAL A 329 -1.50 4.09 21.37
CA VAL A 329 -0.26 4.25 22.14
C VAL A 329 0.27 5.66 22.03
N GLN A 330 0.23 6.24 20.84
CA GLN A 330 0.79 7.56 20.55
C GLN A 330 0.11 8.19 19.35
N TRP A 331 -0.05 9.51 19.39
CA TRP A 331 -0.19 10.34 18.21
C TRP A 331 0.99 11.31 18.19
N ILE A 332 1.67 11.40 17.05
CA ILE A 332 2.85 12.26 16.88
C ILE A 332 2.74 13.02 15.56
N SER A 333 3.27 14.24 15.49
CA SER A 333 3.38 14.96 14.22
C SER A 333 4.16 14.13 13.19
N SER A 334 3.72 14.16 11.94
CA SER A 334 4.51 13.62 10.82
C SER A 334 5.67 14.52 10.41
N GLU A 335 5.82 15.70 11.05
CA GLU A 335 6.83 16.72 10.74
C GLU A 335 6.75 17.25 9.30
N GLY A 336 5.54 17.21 8.73
CA GLY A 336 5.22 17.68 7.39
C GLY A 336 3.71 17.71 7.17
N LYS A 337 3.27 17.76 5.91
CA LYS A 337 1.86 17.80 5.53
C LYS A 337 1.44 16.62 4.68
N ASN A 338 0.26 16.08 4.97
CA ASN A 338 -0.36 14.97 4.26
C ASN A 338 0.55 13.73 4.19
N PRO A 339 0.84 13.09 5.34
CA PRO A 339 1.68 11.91 5.39
C PRO A 339 0.97 10.72 4.71
N ARG A 340 1.35 10.44 3.46
CA ARG A 340 0.64 9.49 2.58
C ARG A 340 1.33 8.14 2.51
N GLY A 341 2.65 8.12 2.45
CA GLY A 341 3.48 6.91 2.37
C GLY A 341 4.21 6.62 3.67
N PHE A 342 4.28 5.34 4.04
CA PHE A 342 5.03 4.87 5.21
C PHE A 342 5.70 3.54 4.91
N THR A 343 6.82 3.29 5.57
CA THR A 343 7.41 1.96 5.61
C THR A 343 8.24 1.76 6.88
N LEU A 344 8.37 0.52 7.32
CA LEU A 344 9.30 0.13 8.38
C LEU A 344 10.59 -0.39 7.75
N ALA A 345 11.73 0.00 8.30
CA ALA A 345 13.00 -0.57 7.87
C ALA A 345 13.07 -2.07 8.22
N PRO A 346 13.83 -2.88 7.46
CA PRO A 346 13.93 -4.34 7.68
C PRO A 346 14.37 -4.74 9.10
N SER A 347 15.15 -3.91 9.79
CA SER A 347 15.52 -4.12 11.20
C SER A 347 14.36 -3.96 12.18
N GLY A 348 13.26 -3.32 11.76
CA GLY A 348 12.14 -2.92 12.62
C GLY A 348 12.45 -1.75 13.57
N GLY A 349 13.66 -1.20 13.54
CA GLY A 349 14.08 -0.10 14.42
C GLY A 349 13.74 1.30 13.91
N TRP A 350 13.19 1.40 12.70
CA TRP A 350 12.96 2.66 12.01
C TRP A 350 11.63 2.68 11.28
N LEU A 351 10.97 3.83 11.31
CA LEU A 351 9.82 4.14 10.45
C LEU A 351 10.16 5.37 9.61
N LEU A 352 9.91 5.28 8.32
CA LEU A 352 10.05 6.39 7.39
C LEU A 352 8.66 6.83 6.93
N ALA A 353 8.40 8.13 6.97
CA ALA A 353 7.15 8.74 6.55
C ALA A 353 7.40 9.78 5.46
N ALA A 354 6.64 9.71 4.36
CA ALA A 354 6.68 10.71 3.30
C ALA A 354 5.46 11.63 3.38
N ASN A 355 5.73 12.92 3.47
CA ASN A 355 4.73 13.98 3.53
C ASN A 355 4.57 14.61 2.15
N GLN A 356 3.45 14.30 1.49
CA GLN A 356 3.19 14.64 0.10
C GLN A 356 3.28 16.14 -0.17
N ASP A 357 2.69 16.97 0.71
CA ASP A 357 2.47 18.39 0.41
C ASP A 357 3.53 19.31 1.04
N SER A 358 4.43 18.75 1.83
CA SER A 358 5.58 19.48 2.39
C SER A 358 6.92 18.99 1.81
N ASP A 359 6.87 18.15 0.77
CA ASP A 359 8.05 17.71 0.01
C ASP A 359 9.18 17.18 0.88
N ASN A 360 8.83 16.34 1.87
CA ASN A 360 9.81 15.82 2.79
C ASN A 360 9.61 14.34 3.16
N LEU A 361 10.74 13.72 3.50
CA LEU A 361 10.86 12.39 4.05
C LEU A 361 11.36 12.51 5.49
N VAL A 362 10.66 11.90 6.44
CA VAL A 362 10.98 11.98 7.86
C VAL A 362 11.33 10.59 8.39
N VAL A 363 12.49 10.50 9.03
CA VAL A 363 12.97 9.27 9.68
C VAL A 363 12.67 9.35 11.17
N PHE A 364 11.93 8.35 11.66
CA PHE A 364 11.63 8.13 13.06
C PHE A 364 12.35 6.88 13.55
N GLU A 365 12.99 6.98 14.70
CA GLU A 365 13.41 5.80 15.47
C GLU A 365 12.18 5.20 16.13
N ARG A 366 12.02 3.89 15.97
CA ARG A 366 10.94 3.09 16.55
C ARG A 366 11.48 2.31 17.73
N GLU A 367 10.86 2.48 18.89
CA GLU A 367 11.19 1.67 20.05
C GLU A 367 10.48 0.31 20.00
N PRO A 368 11.17 -0.83 19.82
CA PRO A 368 10.51 -2.09 19.45
C PRO A 368 9.51 -2.62 20.48
N ASP A 369 9.73 -2.38 21.76
CA ASP A 369 8.90 -2.92 22.85
C ASP A 369 7.71 -2.05 23.21
N THR A 370 7.65 -0.83 22.68
CA THR A 370 6.53 0.10 22.94
C THR A 370 5.87 0.59 21.67
N GLY A 371 6.49 0.39 20.51
CA GLY A 371 6.08 0.92 19.22
C GLY A 371 6.25 2.43 19.08
N LEU A 372 6.68 3.14 20.13
CA LEU A 372 6.79 4.59 20.15
C LEU A 372 7.75 5.10 19.07
N LEU A 373 7.38 6.21 18.44
CA LEU A 373 8.18 6.90 17.45
C LEU A 373 8.85 8.13 18.08
N ARG A 374 10.11 8.34 17.71
CA ARG A 374 10.88 9.55 18.00
C ARG A 374 11.49 10.08 16.71
N LYS A 375 11.14 11.32 16.34
CA LYS A 375 11.76 12.00 15.20
C LYS A 375 13.28 11.95 15.34
N LYS A 376 13.98 11.54 14.28
CA LYS A 376 15.42 11.71 14.15
C LYS A 376 15.80 12.79 13.16
N LYS A 377 15.36 12.68 11.91
CA LYS A 377 15.85 13.55 10.83
C LYS A 377 14.79 13.76 9.75
N VAL A 378 14.89 14.91 9.06
CA VAL A 378 14.02 15.32 7.97
C VAL A 378 14.89 15.55 6.74
N TYR A 379 14.41 15.09 5.59
CA TYR A 379 15.08 15.17 4.31
C TYR A 379 14.13 15.77 3.27
N GLU A 380 14.65 16.52 2.31
CA GLU A 380 13.87 16.97 1.16
C GLU A 380 13.58 15.78 0.24
N ALA A 381 12.32 15.63 -0.14
CA ALA A 381 11.84 14.58 -1.03
C ALA A 381 10.51 15.02 -1.66
N GLY A 382 10.56 15.50 -2.89
CA GLY A 382 9.42 16.11 -3.57
C GLY A 382 8.26 15.14 -3.78
N ALA A 383 7.06 15.51 -3.32
CA ALA A 383 5.80 14.80 -3.54
C ALA A 383 5.87 13.26 -3.41
N VAL A 384 6.69 12.73 -2.50
CA VAL A 384 6.81 11.28 -2.27
C VAL A 384 5.57 10.76 -1.57
N VAL A 385 5.04 9.64 -2.06
CA VAL A 385 3.79 9.03 -1.57
C VAL A 385 3.88 7.51 -1.36
N CYS A 386 4.95 6.88 -1.83
CA CYS A 386 5.24 5.46 -1.61
C CYS A 386 6.71 5.26 -1.20
N LEU A 387 6.96 4.34 -0.28
CA LEU A 387 8.29 3.94 0.17
C LEU A 387 8.35 2.43 0.25
N LEU A 388 9.40 1.83 -0.32
CA LEU A 388 9.55 0.38 -0.44
C LEU A 388 11.01 -0.02 -0.24
N PHE A 389 11.31 -0.73 0.84
CA PHE A 389 12.62 -1.35 1.05
C PHE A 389 12.81 -2.56 0.13
N ALA A 390 14.05 -2.82 -0.27
CA ALA A 390 14.45 -3.91 -1.15
C ALA A 390 15.58 -4.77 -0.55
#